data_AF-A0A382U7N6-F1
#
_entry.id   AF-A0A382U7N6-F1
#
_cell.length_a   1.000
_cell.length_b   1.000
_cell.length_c   1.000
_cell.angle_alpha   90.00
_cell.angle_beta   90.00
_cell.angle_gamma   90.00
#
_symmetry.space_group_name_H-M   'P 1'
#
loop_
_entity.id
_entity.type
_entity.pdbx_description
1 polymer ?
#
loop_
_entity_poly.entity_id
_entity_poly.type
_entity_poly.pdbx_seq_one_letter_code
_entity_poly.pdbx_strand_id
1 'polypeptide(L)' 'MANNKLAIIGGSGLYDVEEFTNRDFLNLDTPWGKPSDQILKTAYNKKEVFFLPRHGRGHFISPSKINF' A
#
# COMPACT_ATOMS: atom_id res chain seq x y z
N MET A 1 22.62 6.38 10.97
CA MET A 1 21.62 7.21 10.28
C MET A 1 20.35 6.40 10.13
N ALA A 2 19.19 6.92 10.51
CA ALA A 2 17.92 6.21 10.33
C ALA A 2 17.58 6.14 8.84
N ASN A 3 17.30 4.94 8.33
CA ASN A 3 16.83 4.77 6.96
C ASN A 3 15.31 5.03 6.92
N ASN A 4 14.93 6.28 6.68
CA ASN A 4 13.53 6.69 6.69
C ASN A 4 12.82 6.18 5.42
N LYS A 5 11.91 5.23 5.59
CA LYS A 5 11.02 4.74 4.54
C LYS A 5 9.67 5.46 4.63
N LEU A 6 9.10 5.80 3.48
CA LEU A 6 7.77 6.41 3.39
C LEU A 6 6.74 5.36 2.98
N ALA A 7 5.63 5.28 3.72
CA ALA A 7 4.47 4.49 3.35
C ALA A 7 3.21 5.38 3.31
N ILE A 8 2.32 5.09 2.37
CA ILE A 8 1.03 5.77 2.16
C ILE A 8 -0.08 4.73 2.25
N ILE A 9 -1.06 4.96 3.12
CA ILE A 9 -2.27 4.13 3.21
C ILE A 9 -3.42 4.91 2.56
N GLY A 10 -3.83 4.48 1.37
CA GLY A 10 -4.83 5.17 0.55
C GLY A 10 -6.26 4.88 1.00
N GLY A 11 -7.03 5.92 1.31
CA GLY A 11 -8.45 5.81 1.61
C GLY A 11 -9.33 5.74 0.35
N SER A 12 -10.61 6.03 0.51
CA SER A 12 -11.56 6.15 -0.60
C SER A 12 -11.06 7.14 -1.66
N GLY A 13 -11.07 6.74 -2.92
CA GLY A 13 -10.65 7.56 -4.07
C GLY A 13 -9.16 7.50 -4.41
N LEU A 14 -8.33 6.84 -3.58
CA LEU A 14 -6.90 6.66 -3.84
C LEU A 14 -6.58 5.17 -3.82
N TYR A 15 -6.73 4.51 -4.97
CA TYR A 15 -6.56 3.05 -5.11
C TYR A 15 -5.35 2.67 -5.96
N ASP A 16 -4.90 3.58 -6.81
CA ASP A 16 -3.71 3.46 -7.63
C ASP A 16 -3.13 4.87 -7.85
N VAL A 17 -1.83 4.96 -8.11
CA VAL A 17 -1.11 6.21 -8.37
C VAL A 17 -0.32 6.04 -9.67
N GLU A 18 -0.89 6.51 -10.77
CA GLU A 18 -0.38 6.29 -12.13
C GLU A 18 1.06 6.80 -12.32
N GLU A 19 1.46 7.83 -11.58
CA GLU A 19 2.78 8.46 -11.63
C GLU A 19 3.91 7.58 -11.07
N PHE A 20 3.56 6.47 -10.40
CA PHE A 20 4.52 5.51 -9.86
C PHE A 20 5.10 4.62 -10.97
N THR A 21 6.34 4.91 -11.34
CA THR A 21 7.17 4.08 -12.23
C THR A 21 7.86 2.95 -11.44
N ASN A 22 8.25 1.85 -12.10
CA ASN A 22 8.90 0.69 -11.47
C ASN A 22 8.09 0.10 -10.29
N ARG A 23 6.90 -0.41 -10.62
CA ARG A 23 5.97 -1.00 -9.67
C ARG A 23 6.38 -2.43 -9.31
N ASP A 24 6.61 -2.69 -8.04
CA ASP A 24 6.82 -4.02 -7.49
C ASP A 24 5.72 -4.33 -6.46
N PHE A 25 5.04 -5.47 -6.60
CA PHE A 25 3.90 -5.82 -5.75
C PHE A 25 4.31 -6.89 -4.75
N LEU A 26 4.40 -6.48 -3.49
CA LEU A 26 4.78 -7.35 -2.39
C LEU A 26 3.53 -8.06 -1.86
N ASN A 27 3.50 -9.38 -2.02
CA ASN A 27 2.52 -10.24 -1.37
C ASN A 27 3.11 -10.77 -0.06
N LEU A 28 2.53 -10.39 1.07
CA LEU A 28 3.06 -10.68 2.40
C LEU A 28 1.97 -11.26 3.29
N ASP A 29 2.36 -12.26 4.08
CA ASP A 29 1.58 -12.74 5.20
C ASP A 29 2.15 -12.16 6.49
N THR A 30 1.27 -11.77 7.42
CA THR A 30 1.66 -11.31 8.75
C THR A 30 1.08 -12.24 9.83
N PRO A 31 1.61 -12.21 11.07
CA PRO A 31 1.01 -12.94 12.18
C PRO A 31 -0.46 -12.57 12.45
N TRP A 32 -0.91 -11.39 11.99
CA TRP A 32 -2.29 -10.90 12.11
C TRP A 32 -3.14 -11.19 10.87
N GLY A 33 -2.61 -11.96 9.91
CA GLY A 33 -3.27 -12.28 8.64
C GLY A 33 -2.78 -11.42 7.48
N LYS A 34 -3.58 -11.39 6.41
CA LYS A 34 -3.23 -10.64 5.19
C LYS A 34 -3.56 -9.14 5.34
N PRO A 35 -2.73 -8.25 4.77
CA PRO A 35 -3.11 -6.85 4.58
C PRO A 35 -4.32 -6.71 3.65
N SER A 36 -4.88 -5.50 3.56
CA SER A 36 -6.02 -5.20 2.68
C SER A 36 -5.78 -5.50 1.19
N ASP A 37 -4.52 -5.47 0.74
CA ASP A 37 -4.08 -5.83 -0.62
C ASP A 37 -2.56 -6.09 -0.62
N GLN A 38 -1.99 -6.40 -1.79
CA GLN A 38 -0.55 -6.36 -2.04
C GLN A 38 -0.03 -4.94 -1.80
N ILE A 39 1.14 -4.84 -1.16
CA ILE A 39 1.81 -3.55 -0.97
C ILE A 39 2.54 -3.19 -2.26
N LEU A 40 2.23 -2.04 -2.85
CA LEU A 40 2.95 -1.50 -3.98
C LEU A 40 4.22 -0.82 -3.48
N LYS A 41 5.38 -1.36 -3.85
CA LYS A 41 6.68 -0.74 -3.71
C LYS A 41 7.04 -0.01 -5.00
N THR A 42 7.50 1.23 -4.87
CA THR A 42 7.88 2.09 -6.00
C THR A 42 8.97 3.08 -5.60
N ALA A 43 9.46 3.87 -6.57
CA ALA A 43 10.34 4.99 -6.35
C ALA A 43 9.72 6.30 -6.85
N TYR A 44 9.68 7.31 -5.98
CA TYR A 44 9.24 8.67 -6.33
C TYR A 44 10.32 9.67 -5.91
N ASN A 45 10.75 10.55 -6.82
CA ASN A 45 11.85 11.50 -6.59
C ASN A 45 13.10 10.84 -5.96
N LYS A 46 13.49 9.66 -6.48
CA LYS A 46 14.61 8.82 -6.00
C LYS A 46 14.48 8.33 -4.55
N LYS A 47 13.28 8.39 -3.97
CA LYS A 47 12.96 7.85 -2.64
C LYS A 47 12.09 6.61 -2.77
N GLU A 48 12.38 5.60 -1.97
CA GLU A 48 11.55 4.39 -1.86
C GLU A 48 10.23 4.75 -1.17
N VAL A 49 9.11 4.40 -1.82
CA VAL A 49 7.76 4.65 -1.33
C VAL A 49 6.97 3.34 -1.38
N PHE A 50 6.15 3.12 -0.35
CA PHE A 50 5.23 1.99 -0.27
C PHE A 50 3.80 2.51 -0.26
N PHE A 51 2.90 1.81 -0.94
CA PHE A 51 1.48 2.17 -1.02
C PHE A 51 0.61 0.96 -0.74
N LEU A 52 -0.42 1.15 0.10
CA LEU A 52 -1.42 0.12 0.42
C LEU A 52 -2.81 0.76 0.37
N PRO A 53 -3.72 0.32 -0.53
CA PRO A 53 -5.10 0.77 -0.50
C PRO A 53 -5.81 0.18 0.72
N ARG A 54 -6.29 1.05 1.61
CA ARG A 54 -6.91 0.69 2.90
C ARG A 54 -8.08 -0.28 2.73
N HIS A 55 -8.88 -0.07 1.69
CA HIS A 55 -10.08 -0.86 1.40
C HIS A 55 -9.87 -1.96 0.33
N GLY A 56 -8.62 -2.23 -0.04
CA GLY A 56 -8.28 -3.04 -1.20
C GLY A 56 -8.52 -2.32 -2.54
N ARG A 57 -7.86 -2.76 -3.61
CA ARG A 57 -8.13 -2.28 -4.97
C ARG A 57 -9.59 -2.60 -5.35
N GLY A 58 -10.34 -1.58 -5.79
CA GLY A 58 -11.77 -1.72 -6.07
C GLY A 58 -12.69 -1.52 -4.86
N HIS A 59 -12.15 -1.16 -3.68
CA HIS A 59 -12.92 -0.70 -2.52
C HIS A 59 -13.97 -1.70 -2.01
N PHE A 60 -13.59 -2.97 -1.87
CA PHE A 60 -14.51 -4.04 -1.46
C PHE A 60 -14.51 -4.32 0.05
N ILE A 61 -13.52 -3.83 0.81
CA ILE A 61 -13.44 -4.02 2.25
C ILE A 61 -14.14 -2.86 2.97
N SER A 62 -15.17 -3.15 3.76
CA SER A 62 -15.86 -2.13 4.56
C SER A 62 -14.98 -1.63 5.72
N PRO A 63 -15.18 -0.41 6.24
CA PRO A 63 -14.34 0.15 7.30
C PRO A 63 -14.17 -0.76 8.53
N SER A 64 -15.25 -1.40 8.98
CA SER A 64 -15.23 -2.30 10.15
C SER A 64 -14.59 -3.67 9.89
N LYS A 65 -14.20 -3.96 8.63
CA LYS A 65 -13.59 -5.22 8.21
C LYS A 65 -12.12 -5.06 7.81
N ILE A 66 -11.55 -3.87 7.93
CA ILE A 66 -10.12 -3.63 7.71
C ILE A 66 -9.32 -4.36 8.80
N ASN A 67 -8.26 -5.05 8.40
CA ASN A 67 -7.28 -5.66 9.28
C ASN A 67 -6.15 -4.65 9.56
N PHE A 68 -6.24 -3.90 10.66
CA PHE A 68 -5.31 -2.83 11.03
C PHE A 68 -4.06 -3.34 11.75
#